data_AF-A0A7S7RG69-F1
#
_entry.id   AF-A0A7S7RG69-F1
#
_cell.length_a   1.000
_cell.length_b   1.000
_cell.length_c   1.000
_cell.angle_alpha   90.00
_cell.angle_beta   90.00
_cell.angle_gamma   90.00
#
_symmetry.space_group_name_H-M   'P 1'
#
loop_
_entity.id
_entity.type
_entity.pdbx_description
1 polymer ?
#
loop_
_entity_poly.entity_id
_entity_poly.type
_entity_poly.pdbx_seq_one_letter_code
_entity_poly.pdbx_strand_id
1 'polypeptide(L)'
;MLVKSILKQSPSLFIFITLVLINCYTIFNFIACLKVYQSSLLYYLWSGILTWYTILTLLTIYSFAILIIKDPGSLESLKCDNNPPREFKSTIRYCNKCSGRKWKPPRAHHCTTCNICIFKMDHHCMLINNCIGYSNQKIYILFLFYLACSSSLTIVSSFFLLTKLIIFSLENGIKEMRQALIINLIIHIIIFLTTVIFLFDQIDYISSNSTLVESMTNKRGKKIKLFNNFKMIFGESKYLWFLPLRNIIRPNFNEELYEIIEYPNYTHFSEIRFADNNEQLKSFCELSKINKKISKSK
;
A
#
# COMPACT_ATOMS: atom_id res chain seq x y z
N MET A 1 -19.52 23.10 6.96
CA MET A 1 -19.31 21.74 6.41
C MET A 1 -18.24 21.69 5.33
N LEU A 2 -18.26 22.60 4.34
CA LEU A 2 -17.27 22.64 3.24
C LEU A 2 -15.82 22.77 3.72
N VAL A 3 -15.53 23.69 4.64
CA VAL A 3 -14.17 23.93 5.19
C VAL A 3 -13.62 22.69 5.92
N LYS A 4 -14.44 21.96 6.68
CA LYS A 4 -14.02 20.70 7.33
C LYS A 4 -13.76 19.59 6.31
N SER A 5 -14.50 19.57 5.19
CA SER A 5 -14.26 18.62 4.08
C SER A 5 -12.97 18.94 3.33
N ILE A 6 -12.70 20.23 3.08
CA ILE A 6 -11.48 20.72 2.42
C ILE A 6 -10.25 20.49 3.31
N LEU A 7 -10.34 20.80 4.61
CA LEU A 7 -9.26 20.54 5.57
C LEU A 7 -9.00 19.04 5.76
N LYS A 8 -10.03 18.20 5.67
CA LYS A 8 -9.85 16.74 5.71
C LYS A 8 -9.13 16.23 4.46
N GLN A 9 -9.34 16.82 3.28
CA GLN A 9 -8.70 16.43 2.02
C GLN A 9 -7.34 17.14 1.75
N SER A 10 -6.90 18.04 2.62
CA SER A 10 -5.73 18.88 2.37
C SER A 10 -4.42 18.09 2.16
N PRO A 11 -4.13 16.98 2.87
CA PRO A 11 -2.89 16.24 2.64
C PRO A 11 -2.89 15.54 1.28
N SER A 12 -3.98 14.87 0.92
CA SER A 12 -4.08 14.13 -0.34
C SER A 12 -4.11 15.03 -1.57
N LEU A 13 -4.77 16.19 -1.47
CA LEU A 13 -4.78 17.18 -2.54
C LEU A 13 -3.38 17.80 -2.71
N PHE A 14 -2.71 18.13 -1.61
CA PHE A 14 -1.34 18.64 -1.66
C PHE A 14 -0.40 17.64 -2.34
N ILE A 15 -0.40 16.38 -1.90
CA ILE A 15 0.42 15.32 -2.51
C ILE A 15 0.08 15.13 -3.99
N PHE A 16 -1.20 15.17 -4.37
CA PHE A 16 -1.61 15.08 -5.77
C PHE A 16 -1.01 16.21 -6.61
N ILE A 17 -1.14 17.46 -6.13
CA ILE A 17 -0.60 18.63 -6.82
C ILE A 17 0.93 18.54 -6.90
N THR A 18 1.61 18.18 -5.81
CA THR A 18 3.07 17.98 -5.80
C THR A 18 3.51 16.93 -6.81
N LEU A 19 2.82 15.79 -6.89
CA LEU A 19 3.10 14.76 -7.89
C LEU A 19 2.94 15.32 -9.31
N VAL A 20 1.85 16.05 -9.60
CA VAL A 20 1.64 16.66 -10.93
C VAL A 20 2.75 17.67 -11.26
N LEU A 21 3.13 18.53 -10.32
CA LEU A 21 4.19 19.52 -10.53
C LEU A 21 5.56 18.87 -10.77
N ILE A 22 5.92 17.83 -10.01
CA ILE A 22 7.16 17.06 -10.24
C ILE A 22 7.14 16.44 -11.64
N ASN A 23 6.02 15.82 -12.04
CA ASN A 23 5.90 15.23 -13.38
C ASN A 23 6.02 16.29 -14.49
N CYS A 24 5.37 17.45 -14.36
CA CYS A 24 5.49 18.55 -15.31
C CYS A 24 6.94 19.05 -15.41
N TYR A 25 7.61 19.20 -14.27
CA TYR A 25 9.02 19.59 -14.22
C TYR A 25 9.92 18.54 -14.90
N THR A 26 9.72 17.26 -14.63
CA THR A 26 10.50 16.18 -15.26
C THR A 26 10.25 16.13 -16.78
N ILE A 27 9.00 16.23 -17.25
CA ILE A 27 8.66 16.30 -18.68
C ILE A 27 9.34 17.48 -19.35
N PHE A 28 9.27 18.67 -18.74
CA PHE A 28 9.96 19.85 -19.26
C PHE A 28 11.46 19.60 -19.46
N ASN A 29 12.11 18.96 -18.47
CA ASN A 29 13.52 18.59 -18.58
C ASN A 29 13.79 17.57 -19.70
N PHE A 30 12.95 16.53 -19.84
CA PHE A 30 13.05 15.57 -20.95
C PHE A 30 12.91 16.25 -22.33
N ILE A 31 11.96 17.19 -22.47
CA ILE A 31 11.76 17.96 -23.72
C ILE A 31 12.93 18.90 -24.00
N ALA A 32 13.46 19.56 -22.98
CA ALA A 32 14.67 20.38 -23.13
C ALA A 32 15.85 19.54 -23.64
N CYS A 33 15.99 18.29 -23.15
CA CYS A 33 16.98 17.34 -23.66
C CYS A 33 16.72 16.89 -25.11
N LEU A 34 15.47 16.72 -25.55
CA LEU A 34 15.15 16.35 -26.95
C LEU A 34 15.74 17.36 -27.95
N LYS A 35 15.72 18.66 -27.61
CA LYS A 35 16.28 19.71 -28.45
C LYS A 35 17.79 19.56 -28.66
N VAL A 36 18.51 19.02 -27.67
CA VAL A 36 19.95 18.76 -27.77
C VAL A 36 20.26 17.65 -28.78
N TYR A 37 19.36 16.67 -28.95
CA TYR A 37 19.57 15.49 -29.80
C TYR A 37 18.93 15.58 -31.19
N GLN A 38 18.43 16.75 -31.59
CA GLN A 38 17.50 16.96 -32.71
C GLN A 38 17.97 16.39 -34.08
N SER A 39 19.26 16.12 -34.26
CA SER A 39 19.83 15.62 -35.53
C SER A 39 20.42 14.20 -35.45
N SER A 40 20.06 13.40 -34.44
CA SER A 40 20.68 12.09 -34.20
C SER A 40 19.67 10.96 -33.98
N LEU A 41 20.09 9.70 -34.18
CA LEU A 41 19.32 8.50 -33.80
C LEU A 41 18.87 8.55 -32.32
N LEU A 42 19.63 9.25 -31.47
CA LEU A 42 19.32 9.46 -30.06
C LEU A 42 18.00 10.22 -29.84
N TYR A 43 17.54 11.01 -30.81
CA TYR A 43 16.23 11.68 -30.77
C TYR A 43 15.08 10.67 -30.63
N TYR A 44 15.07 9.62 -31.47
CA TYR A 44 13.99 8.62 -31.46
C TYR A 44 14.01 7.79 -30.18
N LEU A 45 15.21 7.40 -29.71
CA LEU A 45 15.37 6.70 -28.43
C LEU A 45 14.87 7.55 -27.26
N TRP A 46 15.23 8.84 -27.25
CA TRP A 46 14.81 9.76 -26.20
C TRP A 46 13.31 10.07 -26.23
N SER A 47 12.72 10.16 -27.43
CA SER A 47 11.26 10.26 -27.62
C SER A 47 10.52 9.03 -27.09
N GLY A 48 11.07 7.83 -27.33
CA GLY A 48 10.56 6.59 -26.77
C GLY A 48 10.59 6.57 -25.23
N ILE A 49 11.70 7.01 -24.63
CA ILE A 49 11.84 7.15 -23.17
C ILE A 49 10.81 8.13 -22.61
N LEU A 50 10.65 9.30 -23.22
CA LEU A 50 9.65 10.30 -22.80
C LEU A 50 8.23 9.74 -22.91
N THR A 51 7.92 9.02 -23.99
CA THR A 51 6.62 8.39 -24.20
C THR A 51 6.34 7.35 -23.11
N TRP A 52 7.31 6.48 -22.81
CA TRP A 52 7.17 5.46 -21.78
C TRP A 52 7.05 6.07 -20.38
N TYR A 53 7.85 7.09 -20.06
CA TYR A 53 7.72 7.87 -18.84
C TYR A 53 6.32 8.47 -18.70
N THR A 54 5.78 9.06 -19.77
CA THR A 54 4.44 9.65 -19.79
C THR A 54 3.36 8.60 -19.51
N ILE A 55 3.47 7.41 -20.09
CA ILE A 55 2.52 6.30 -19.81
C ILE A 55 2.57 5.89 -18.34
N LEU A 56 3.76 5.67 -17.78
CA LEU A 56 3.93 5.28 -16.37
C LEU A 56 3.39 6.34 -15.40
N THR A 57 3.62 7.62 -15.70
CA THR A 57 3.15 8.72 -14.86
C THR A 57 1.64 8.90 -14.95
N LEU A 58 1.02 8.74 -16.12
CA LEU A 58 -0.44 8.70 -16.25
C LEU A 58 -1.05 7.55 -15.45
N LEU A 59 -0.45 6.35 -15.49
CA LEU A 59 -0.88 5.22 -14.67
C LEU A 59 -0.72 5.49 -13.17
N THR A 60 0.35 6.18 -12.77
CA THR A 60 0.61 6.59 -11.39
C THR A 60 -0.44 7.59 -10.90
N ILE A 61 -0.67 8.66 -11.66
CA ILE A 61 -1.67 9.71 -11.36
C ILE A 61 -3.08 9.10 -11.30
N TYR A 62 -3.42 8.26 -12.27
CA TYR A 62 -4.70 7.54 -12.28
C TYR A 62 -4.84 6.68 -11.02
N SER A 63 -3.85 5.86 -10.69
CA SER A 63 -3.89 4.98 -9.52
C SER A 63 -4.04 5.78 -8.23
N PHE A 64 -3.31 6.89 -8.08
CA PHE A 64 -3.42 7.78 -6.93
C PHE A 64 -4.80 8.43 -6.81
N ALA A 65 -5.35 8.92 -7.92
CA ALA A 65 -6.70 9.48 -7.95
C ALA A 65 -7.75 8.44 -7.52
N ILE A 66 -7.63 7.20 -8.01
CA ILE A 66 -8.52 6.11 -7.59
C ILE A 66 -8.36 5.79 -6.10
N LEU A 67 -7.14 5.82 -5.54
CA LEU A 67 -6.91 5.56 -4.11
C LEU A 67 -7.59 6.58 -3.20
N ILE A 68 -7.66 7.85 -3.61
CA ILE A 68 -8.35 8.89 -2.85
C ILE A 68 -9.86 8.64 -2.81
N ILE A 69 -10.46 8.32 -3.96
CA ILE A 69 -11.93 8.27 -4.09
C ILE A 69 -12.53 6.91 -3.72
N LYS A 70 -11.76 5.83 -3.82
CA LYS A 70 -12.30 4.48 -3.74
C LYS A 70 -12.51 4.03 -2.30
N ASP A 71 -13.67 3.44 -2.04
CA ASP A 71 -13.91 2.75 -0.77
C ASP A 71 -12.88 1.62 -0.56
N PRO A 72 -12.20 1.60 0.59
CA PRO A 72 -11.11 0.65 0.86
C PRO A 72 -11.59 -0.78 1.15
N GLY A 73 -12.90 -1.03 1.18
CA GLY A 73 -13.51 -2.28 1.61
C GLY A 73 -14.20 -2.13 2.96
N SER A 74 -14.99 -1.06 3.13
CA SER A 74 -15.84 -0.90 4.30
C SER A 74 -16.86 -2.03 4.40
N LEU A 75 -17.18 -2.47 5.61
CA LEU A 75 -18.12 -3.58 5.80
C LEU A 75 -19.52 -3.28 5.22
N GLU A 76 -19.89 -1.99 5.18
CA GLU A 76 -21.13 -1.53 4.60
C GLU A 76 -21.12 -1.61 3.06
N SER A 77 -20.05 -1.14 2.41
CA SER A 77 -19.92 -1.22 0.94
C SER A 77 -19.88 -2.68 0.46
N LEU A 78 -19.28 -3.56 1.26
CA LEU A 78 -19.19 -4.99 0.98
C LEU A 78 -20.46 -5.78 1.33
N LYS A 79 -21.52 -5.12 1.83
CA LYS A 79 -22.79 -5.76 2.25
C LYS A 79 -22.56 -6.92 3.22
N CYS A 80 -21.65 -6.73 4.17
CA CYS A 80 -21.41 -7.69 5.24
C CYS A 80 -22.67 -7.76 6.12
N ASP A 81 -23.28 -8.95 6.22
CA ASP A 81 -24.48 -9.14 7.06
C ASP A 81 -24.13 -8.83 8.52
N ASN A 82 -25.00 -8.12 9.24
CA ASN A 82 -24.82 -7.89 10.67
C ASN A 82 -25.04 -9.17 11.49
N ASN A 83 -25.62 -10.21 10.87
CA ASN A 83 -25.76 -11.53 11.45
C ASN A 83 -24.55 -12.41 11.06
N PRO A 84 -23.71 -12.79 12.03
CA PRO A 84 -22.61 -13.71 11.75
C PRO A 84 -23.14 -15.09 11.31
N PRO A 85 -22.41 -15.82 10.46
CA PRO A 85 -22.75 -17.21 10.14
C PRO A 85 -22.86 -18.06 11.40
N ARG A 86 -23.77 -19.05 11.40
CA ARG A 86 -24.04 -19.93 12.56
C ARG A 86 -22.79 -20.68 13.06
N GLU A 87 -21.79 -20.87 12.19
CA GLU A 87 -20.50 -21.49 12.48
C GLU A 87 -19.64 -20.68 13.46
N PHE A 88 -19.91 -19.37 13.63
CA PHE A 88 -19.17 -18.48 14.53
C PHE A 88 -19.84 -18.25 15.88
N LYS A 89 -20.87 -19.02 16.27
CA LYS A 89 -21.72 -18.72 17.44
C LYS A 89 -20.99 -18.51 18.78
N SER A 90 -19.81 -19.09 18.98
CA SER A 90 -19.00 -18.88 20.20
C SER A 90 -17.95 -17.78 20.08
N THR A 91 -17.81 -17.12 18.91
CA THR A 91 -16.65 -16.31 18.58
C THR A 91 -16.95 -14.98 17.86
N ILE A 92 -18.15 -14.44 18.07
CA ILE A 92 -18.64 -13.26 17.35
C ILE A 92 -18.03 -11.99 17.93
N ARG A 93 -17.27 -11.26 17.12
CA ARG A 93 -16.80 -9.90 17.46
C ARG A 93 -17.75 -8.85 16.89
N TYR A 94 -18.05 -7.85 17.70
CA TYR A 94 -18.75 -6.65 17.27
C TYR A 94 -17.87 -5.42 17.44
N CYS A 95 -18.04 -4.42 16.58
CA CYS A 95 -17.36 -3.15 16.74
C CYS A 95 -18.14 -2.22 17.67
N ASN A 96 -17.56 -1.89 18.83
CA ASN A 96 -18.18 -0.95 19.78
C ASN A 96 -18.07 0.53 19.37
N LYS A 97 -17.26 0.84 18.34
CA LYS A 97 -17.04 2.21 17.85
C LYS A 97 -17.92 2.58 16.65
N CYS A 98 -18.34 1.60 15.86
CA CYS A 98 -19.25 1.83 14.74
C CYS A 98 -20.70 1.98 15.23
N SER A 99 -21.46 2.88 14.60
CA SER A 99 -22.89 3.02 14.85
C SER A 99 -23.63 1.70 14.64
N GLY A 100 -24.47 1.31 15.59
CA GLY A 100 -25.28 0.08 15.52
C GLY A 100 -24.55 -1.21 15.88
N ARG A 101 -23.35 -1.17 16.50
CA ARG A 101 -22.59 -2.33 16.96
C ARG A 101 -22.51 -3.44 15.89
N LYS A 102 -21.98 -3.07 14.71
CA LYS A 102 -21.90 -3.97 13.54
C LYS A 102 -21.00 -5.18 13.80
N TRP A 103 -21.37 -6.33 13.23
CA TRP A 103 -20.51 -7.51 13.24
C TRP A 103 -19.15 -7.19 12.60
N LYS A 104 -18.09 -7.71 13.19
CA LYS A 104 -16.71 -7.49 12.77
C LYS A 104 -16.12 -8.85 12.34
N PRO A 105 -16.14 -9.18 11.04
CA PRO A 105 -15.59 -10.44 10.57
C PRO A 105 -14.12 -10.61 10.96
N PRO A 106 -13.61 -11.84 10.97
CA PRO A 106 -12.16 -12.11 10.96
C PRO A 106 -11.42 -11.16 10.00
N ARG A 107 -10.21 -10.74 10.38
CA ARG A 107 -9.36 -9.82 9.58
C ARG A 107 -9.91 -8.40 9.35
N ALA A 108 -11.14 -8.06 9.79
CA ALA A 108 -11.59 -6.67 9.77
C ALA A 108 -11.04 -5.88 10.96
N HIS A 109 -10.76 -4.59 10.77
CA HIS A 109 -10.32 -3.67 11.81
C HIS A 109 -11.05 -2.32 11.71
N HIS A 110 -11.20 -1.64 12.85
CA HIS A 110 -11.83 -0.31 12.88
C HIS A 110 -10.74 0.75 12.76
N CYS A 111 -10.81 1.58 11.72
CA CYS A 111 -9.95 2.73 11.58
C CYS A 111 -10.56 3.91 12.34
N THR A 112 -9.86 4.43 13.35
CA THR A 112 -10.32 5.59 14.13
C THR A 112 -10.39 6.86 13.30
N THR A 113 -9.47 7.05 12.34
CA THR A 113 -9.45 8.23 11.46
C THR A 113 -10.62 8.23 10.47
N CYS A 114 -10.95 7.09 9.89
CA CYS A 114 -12.09 6.95 8.97
C CYS A 114 -13.42 6.73 9.72
N ASN A 115 -13.38 6.35 11.01
CA ASN A 115 -14.50 5.98 11.85
C ASN A 115 -15.41 4.87 11.27
N ILE A 116 -14.79 3.90 10.59
CA ILE A 116 -15.46 2.77 9.94
C ILE A 116 -14.63 1.49 10.07
N CYS A 117 -15.28 0.34 10.00
CA CYS A 117 -14.61 -0.95 9.90
C CYS A 117 -14.25 -1.27 8.44
N ILE A 118 -12.99 -1.62 8.21
CA ILE A 118 -12.46 -2.02 6.91
C ILE A 118 -12.10 -3.51 6.96
N PHE A 119 -12.54 -4.28 5.96
CA PHE A 119 -12.17 -5.68 5.80
C PHE A 119 -10.75 -5.81 5.25
N LYS A 120 -9.96 -6.72 5.82
CA LYS A 120 -8.51 -6.84 5.59
C LYS A 120 -7.82 -5.48 5.59
N MET A 121 -8.05 -4.71 6.66
CA MET A 121 -7.45 -3.39 6.80
C MET A 121 -5.94 -3.54 6.87
N ASP A 122 -5.22 -2.88 5.96
CA ASP A 122 -3.77 -2.84 6.00
C ASP A 122 -3.31 -1.67 6.88
N HIS A 123 -3.62 -0.44 6.48
CA HIS A 123 -3.31 0.75 7.26
C HIS A 123 -4.18 1.93 6.84
N HIS A 124 -4.16 3.01 7.62
CA HIS A 124 -4.65 4.30 7.19
C HIS A 124 -3.48 5.10 6.61
N CYS A 125 -3.50 5.37 5.31
CA CYS A 125 -2.43 6.09 4.65
C CYS A 125 -2.73 7.60 4.68
N MET A 126 -1.90 8.35 5.40
CA MET A 126 -2.06 9.80 5.56
C MET A 126 -1.86 10.55 4.25
N LEU A 127 -1.02 10.02 3.34
CA LEU A 127 -0.71 10.66 2.06
C LEU A 127 -1.89 10.67 1.09
N ILE A 128 -2.66 9.58 1.04
CA ILE A 128 -3.88 9.49 0.23
C ILE A 128 -5.13 9.91 1.01
N ASN A 129 -5.00 10.08 2.33
CA ASN A 129 -6.09 10.37 3.27
C ASN A 129 -7.25 9.36 3.17
N ASN A 130 -6.89 8.07 3.08
CA ASN A 130 -7.82 6.96 2.96
C ASN A 130 -7.19 5.70 3.54
N CYS A 131 -8.00 4.70 3.90
CA CYS A 131 -7.44 3.40 4.26
C CYS A 131 -6.96 2.64 3.03
N ILE A 132 -5.97 1.79 3.23
CA ILE A 132 -5.66 0.67 2.35
C ILE A 132 -6.28 -0.58 2.97
N GLY A 133 -7.03 -1.32 2.16
CA GLY A 133 -7.69 -2.54 2.58
C GLY A 133 -8.11 -3.40 1.39
N TYR A 134 -9.01 -4.34 1.64
CA TYR A 134 -9.41 -5.37 0.67
C TYR A 134 -9.71 -4.85 -0.75
N SER A 135 -10.42 -3.72 -0.87
CA SER A 135 -10.96 -3.28 -2.17
C SER A 135 -9.99 -2.41 -2.99
N ASN A 136 -8.93 -1.89 -2.38
CA ASN A 136 -7.99 -0.97 -3.02
C ASN A 136 -6.50 -1.35 -2.88
N GLN A 137 -6.17 -2.44 -2.16
CA GLN A 137 -4.78 -2.92 -2.01
C GLN A 137 -4.06 -3.13 -3.35
N LYS A 138 -4.72 -3.76 -4.35
CA LYS A 138 -4.14 -3.90 -5.71
C LYS A 138 -3.72 -2.55 -6.30
N ILE A 139 -4.57 -1.54 -6.17
CA ILE A 139 -4.34 -0.21 -6.75
C ILE A 139 -3.20 0.48 -6.02
N TYR A 140 -3.08 0.27 -4.70
CA TYR A 140 -1.95 0.77 -3.91
C TYR A 140 -0.62 0.17 -4.36
N ILE A 141 -0.57 -1.16 -4.56
CA ILE A 141 0.65 -1.83 -5.04
C ILE A 141 1.01 -1.36 -6.45
N LEU A 142 0.03 -1.20 -7.34
CA LEU A 142 0.27 -0.69 -8.69
C LEU A 142 0.74 0.76 -8.69
N PHE A 143 0.17 1.61 -7.83
CA PHE A 143 0.65 2.98 -7.63
C PHE A 143 2.13 3.00 -7.23
N LEU A 144 2.53 2.20 -6.23
CA LEU A 144 3.93 2.10 -5.80
C LEU A 144 4.82 1.58 -6.93
N PHE A 145 4.37 0.55 -7.66
CA PHE A 145 5.12 -0.04 -8.76
C PHE A 145 5.37 0.94 -9.90
N TYR A 146 4.35 1.64 -10.40
CA TYR A 146 4.52 2.61 -11.48
C TYR A 146 5.34 3.84 -11.05
N LEU A 147 5.18 4.28 -9.79
CA LEU A 147 5.98 5.37 -9.24
C LEU A 147 7.46 4.99 -9.11
N ALA A 148 7.75 3.75 -8.70
CA ALA A 148 9.10 3.20 -8.68
C ALA A 148 9.69 3.12 -10.09
N CYS A 149 8.97 2.52 -11.06
CA CYS A 149 9.45 2.39 -12.45
C CYS A 149 9.71 3.75 -13.11
N SER A 150 8.80 4.72 -12.97
CA SER A 150 8.98 6.07 -13.54
C SER A 150 10.16 6.81 -12.89
N SER A 151 10.37 6.61 -11.58
CA SER A 151 11.53 7.17 -10.87
C SER A 151 12.84 6.52 -11.29
N SER A 152 12.90 5.17 -11.40
CA SER A 152 14.08 4.47 -11.92
C SER A 152 14.46 4.94 -13.32
N LEU A 153 13.47 5.07 -14.21
CA LEU A 153 13.69 5.57 -15.56
C LEU A 153 14.31 6.97 -15.53
N THR A 154 13.76 7.88 -14.72
CA THR A 154 14.27 9.24 -14.58
C THR A 154 15.67 9.29 -13.98
N ILE A 155 15.99 8.43 -13.00
CA ILE A 155 17.32 8.32 -12.40
C ILE A 155 18.34 7.91 -13.46
N VAL A 156 18.08 6.82 -14.18
CA VAL A 156 18.99 6.29 -15.21
C VAL A 156 19.19 7.32 -16.33
N SER A 157 18.10 7.91 -16.81
CA SER A 157 18.10 8.96 -17.82
C SER A 157 18.89 10.20 -17.37
N SER A 158 18.66 10.70 -16.16
CA SER A 158 19.34 11.89 -15.64
C SER A 158 20.83 11.62 -15.40
N PHE A 159 21.20 10.45 -14.88
CA PHE A 159 22.59 10.05 -14.67
C PHE A 159 23.37 9.96 -15.99
N PHE A 160 22.77 9.33 -17.00
CA PHE A 160 23.38 9.23 -18.33
C PHE A 160 23.61 10.61 -18.96
N LEU A 161 22.61 11.49 -18.89
CA LEU A 161 22.71 12.85 -19.41
C LEU A 161 23.76 13.69 -18.68
N LEU A 162 23.78 13.65 -17.35
CA LEU A 162 24.78 14.37 -16.55
C LEU A 162 26.20 13.93 -16.92
N THR A 163 26.42 12.63 -17.09
CA THR A 163 27.71 12.08 -17.51
C THR A 163 28.14 12.63 -18.87
N LYS A 164 27.21 12.72 -19.84
CA LYS A 164 27.47 13.34 -21.14
C LYS A 164 27.82 14.82 -21.01
N LEU A 165 27.05 15.59 -20.25
CA LEU A 165 27.29 17.02 -20.07
C LEU A 165 28.65 17.34 -19.45
N ILE A 166 29.10 16.51 -18.50
CA ILE A 166 30.41 16.66 -17.84
C ILE A 166 31.54 16.29 -18.80
N ILE A 167 31.45 15.17 -19.51
CA ILE A 167 32.53 14.68 -20.39
C ILE A 167 32.74 15.61 -21.59
N PHE A 168 31.67 16.12 -22.19
CA PHE A 168 31.76 16.95 -23.40
C PHE A 168 31.99 18.45 -23.11
N SER A 169 32.22 18.82 -21.83
CA SER A 169 32.57 20.19 -21.39
C SER A 169 31.79 21.30 -22.10
N LEU A 170 30.46 21.13 -22.20
CA LEU A 170 29.59 22.10 -22.86
C LEU A 170 29.35 23.27 -21.89
N GLU A 171 30.25 24.25 -21.88
CA GLU A 171 30.38 25.22 -20.77
C GLU A 171 29.40 26.40 -20.80
N ASN A 172 28.99 26.89 -21.97
CA ASN A 172 28.24 28.15 -22.05
C ASN A 172 26.79 27.91 -22.51
N GLY A 173 25.85 27.88 -21.55
CA GLY A 173 24.39 27.75 -21.80
C GLY A 173 23.72 26.48 -21.26
N ILE A 174 24.47 25.59 -20.60
CA ILE A 174 23.94 24.30 -20.07
C ILE A 174 24.03 24.22 -18.54
N LYS A 175 24.46 25.29 -17.85
CA LYS A 175 24.59 25.30 -16.38
C LYS A 175 23.25 25.09 -15.69
N GLU A 176 22.22 25.78 -16.19
CA GLU A 176 20.84 25.71 -15.70
C GLU A 176 20.27 24.30 -15.93
N MET A 177 20.49 23.72 -17.11
CA MET A 177 20.08 22.35 -17.43
C MET A 177 20.78 21.32 -16.54
N ARG A 178 22.08 21.49 -16.27
CA ARG A 178 22.84 20.63 -15.35
C ARG A 178 22.28 20.68 -13.93
N GLN A 179 22.00 21.88 -13.41
CA GLN A 179 21.37 22.05 -12.10
C GLN A 179 19.99 21.40 -12.06
N ALA A 180 19.19 21.59 -13.11
CA ALA A 180 17.85 21.02 -13.21
C ALA A 180 17.87 19.48 -13.21
N LEU A 181 18.82 18.86 -13.92
CA LEU A 181 19.02 17.41 -13.93
C LEU A 181 19.49 16.87 -12.57
N ILE A 182 20.36 17.58 -11.85
CA ILE A 182 20.79 17.20 -10.49
C ILE A 182 19.58 17.22 -9.53
N ILE A 183 18.76 18.28 -9.60
CA ILE A 183 17.56 18.40 -8.77
C ILE A 183 16.58 17.24 -9.08
N ASN A 184 16.33 16.94 -10.36
CA ASN A 184 15.50 15.79 -10.75
C ASN A 184 16.04 14.47 -10.20
N LEU A 185 17.34 14.25 -10.33
CA LEU A 185 17.99 13.04 -9.85
C LEU A 185 17.78 12.86 -8.34
N ILE A 186 18.02 13.91 -7.54
CA ILE A 186 17.84 13.86 -6.09
C ILE A 186 16.38 13.57 -5.71
N ILE A 187 15.43 14.29 -6.32
CA ILE A 187 13.99 14.11 -6.06
C ILE A 187 13.57 12.66 -6.36
N HIS A 188 13.95 12.14 -7.53
CA HIS A 188 13.55 10.79 -7.93
C HIS A 188 14.27 9.70 -7.15
N ILE A 189 15.49 9.90 -6.65
CA ILE A 189 16.15 8.96 -5.73
C ILE A 189 15.34 8.84 -4.43
N ILE A 190 14.91 9.97 -3.84
CA ILE A 190 14.13 9.96 -2.60
C ILE A 190 12.79 9.24 -2.81
N ILE A 191 12.09 9.55 -3.92
CA ILE A 191 10.84 8.89 -4.28
C ILE A 191 11.06 7.40 -4.50
N PHE A 192 12.10 7.00 -5.23
CA PHE A 192 12.41 5.60 -5.52
C PHE A 192 12.70 4.82 -4.25
N LEU A 193 13.59 5.31 -3.37
CA LEU A 193 13.92 4.62 -2.13
C LEU A 193 12.69 4.45 -1.23
N THR A 194 11.91 5.52 -1.06
CA THR A 194 10.68 5.47 -0.24
C THR A 194 9.66 4.48 -0.80
N THR A 195 9.44 4.50 -2.11
CA THR A 195 8.45 3.62 -2.75
C THR A 195 8.86 2.17 -2.77
N VAL A 196 10.15 1.88 -2.96
CA VAL A 196 10.68 0.52 -2.94
C VAL A 196 10.57 -0.10 -1.56
N ILE A 197 10.82 0.64 -0.48
CA ILE A 197 10.62 0.17 0.90
C ILE A 197 9.16 -0.28 1.09
N PHE A 198 8.19 0.59 0.77
CA PHE A 198 6.78 0.24 0.90
C PHE A 198 6.34 -0.91 -0.02
N LEU A 199 6.95 -1.04 -1.20
CA LEU A 199 6.66 -2.15 -2.11
C LEU A 199 7.18 -3.47 -1.55
N PHE A 200 8.37 -3.48 -0.95
CA PHE A 200 8.91 -4.64 -0.25
C PHE A 200 8.02 -5.07 0.92
N ASP A 201 7.56 -4.12 1.75
CA ASP A 201 6.63 -4.41 2.84
C ASP A 201 5.34 -5.07 2.32
N GLN A 202 4.74 -4.53 1.25
CA GLN A 202 3.55 -5.13 0.66
C GLN A 202 3.83 -6.54 0.11
N ILE A 203 4.97 -6.77 -0.53
CA ILE A 203 5.35 -8.11 -1.02
C ILE A 203 5.51 -9.09 0.16
N ASP A 204 6.09 -8.65 1.27
CA ASP A 204 6.25 -9.49 2.47
C ASP A 204 4.90 -9.83 3.12
N TYR A 205 4.00 -8.84 3.26
CA TYR A 205 2.63 -9.07 3.76
C TYR A 205 1.83 -10.01 2.86
N ILE A 206 1.95 -9.86 1.54
CA ILE A 206 1.35 -10.82 0.58
C ILE A 206 1.95 -12.20 0.77
N SER A 207 3.26 -12.31 0.92
CA SER A 207 3.95 -13.60 1.07
C SER A 207 3.55 -14.33 2.35
N SER A 208 3.34 -13.58 3.43
CA SER A 208 2.88 -14.09 4.71
C SER A 208 1.35 -14.23 4.82
N ASN A 209 0.58 -13.84 3.78
CA ASN A 209 -0.87 -13.69 3.84
C ASN A 209 -1.33 -12.91 5.08
N SER A 210 -0.61 -11.85 5.41
CA SER A 210 -0.93 -10.92 6.49
C SER A 210 -1.22 -9.53 5.93
N THR A 211 -1.68 -8.65 6.80
CA THR A 211 -1.76 -7.21 6.61
C THR A 211 -0.84 -6.56 7.64
N LEU A 212 -0.49 -5.27 7.47
CA LEU A 212 0.33 -4.55 8.45
C LEU A 212 -0.29 -4.61 9.87
N VAL A 213 -1.61 -4.41 10.00
CA VAL A 213 -2.30 -4.51 11.31
C VAL A 213 -2.21 -5.93 11.91
N GLU A 214 -2.34 -6.96 11.08
CA GLU A 214 -2.21 -8.34 11.55
C GLU A 214 -0.77 -8.65 11.97
N SER A 215 0.22 -8.25 11.17
CA SER A 215 1.64 -8.42 11.47
C SER A 215 2.03 -7.75 12.80
N MET A 216 1.60 -6.50 13.02
CA MET A 216 1.81 -5.78 14.29
C MET A 216 1.14 -6.44 15.50
N THR A 217 0.16 -7.32 15.28
CA THR A 217 -0.54 -8.07 16.34
C THR A 217 -0.16 -9.54 16.36
N ASN A 218 0.95 -9.92 15.71
CA ASN A 218 1.43 -11.29 15.55
C ASN A 218 0.35 -12.23 14.99
N LYS A 219 -0.38 -11.77 13.98
CA LYS A 219 -1.47 -12.48 13.35
C LYS A 219 -1.25 -12.59 11.85
N ARG A 220 -1.85 -13.62 11.24
CA ARG A 220 -1.82 -13.83 9.79
C ARG A 220 -3.01 -14.67 9.32
N GLY A 221 -3.31 -14.60 8.04
CA GLY A 221 -4.18 -15.55 7.38
C GLY A 221 -3.52 -16.91 7.18
N LYS A 222 -4.33 -17.87 6.71
CA LYS A 222 -3.89 -19.22 6.37
C LYS A 222 -2.69 -19.21 5.44
N LYS A 223 -1.67 -20.01 5.74
CA LYS A 223 -0.51 -20.18 4.86
C LYS A 223 -0.93 -20.94 3.60
N ILE A 224 -0.76 -20.28 2.45
CA ILE A 224 -0.99 -20.86 1.12
C ILE A 224 0.21 -20.53 0.22
N LYS A 225 0.21 -21.07 -1.01
CA LYS A 225 1.27 -20.80 -2.00
C LYS A 225 1.29 -19.31 -2.36
N LEU A 226 2.49 -18.73 -2.51
CA LEU A 226 2.69 -17.31 -2.83
C LEU A 226 1.84 -16.83 -4.01
N PHE A 227 1.81 -17.60 -5.10
CA PHE A 227 1.02 -17.26 -6.28
C PHE A 227 -0.49 -17.16 -6.00
N ASN A 228 -1.02 -17.96 -5.06
CA ASN A 228 -2.41 -17.87 -4.64
C ASN A 228 -2.67 -16.62 -3.79
N ASN A 229 -1.71 -16.17 -2.97
CA ASN A 229 -1.83 -14.88 -2.28
C ASN A 229 -1.92 -13.72 -3.28
N PHE A 230 -1.09 -13.74 -4.33
CA PHE A 230 -1.19 -12.76 -5.41
C PHE A 230 -2.55 -12.80 -6.10
N LYS A 231 -3.09 -13.99 -6.41
CA LYS A 231 -4.44 -14.11 -6.99
C LYS A 231 -5.55 -13.53 -6.10
N MET A 232 -5.43 -13.64 -4.78
CA MET A 232 -6.42 -13.07 -3.85
C MET A 232 -6.49 -11.53 -3.93
N ILE A 233 -5.47 -10.88 -4.47
CA ILE A 233 -5.39 -9.41 -4.59
C ILE A 233 -5.54 -8.99 -6.06
N PHE A 234 -4.76 -9.59 -6.94
CA PHE A 234 -4.67 -9.26 -8.36
C PHE A 234 -5.68 -10.00 -9.25
N GLY A 235 -6.40 -10.97 -8.69
CA GLY A 235 -7.46 -11.71 -9.38
C GLY A 235 -6.93 -12.85 -10.25
N GLU A 236 -7.85 -13.63 -10.82
CA GLU A 236 -7.51 -14.81 -11.62
C GLU A 236 -6.89 -14.45 -12.99
N SER A 237 -7.33 -13.34 -13.60
CA SER A 237 -6.87 -12.93 -14.93
C SER A 237 -5.53 -12.18 -14.87
N LYS A 238 -4.44 -12.86 -15.24
CA LYS A 238 -3.07 -12.31 -15.25
C LYS A 238 -2.92 -11.07 -16.14
N TYR A 239 -3.65 -11.01 -17.25
CA TYR A 239 -3.61 -9.87 -18.17
C TYR A 239 -4.10 -8.56 -17.53
N LEU A 240 -4.92 -8.64 -16.48
CA LEU A 240 -5.44 -7.48 -15.77
C LEU A 240 -4.60 -7.11 -14.53
N TRP A 241 -3.51 -7.83 -14.24
CA TRP A 241 -2.71 -7.61 -13.03
C TRP A 241 -2.07 -6.22 -13.04
N PHE A 242 -1.50 -5.83 -14.19
CA PHE A 242 -0.88 -4.53 -14.42
C PHE A 242 -1.86 -3.51 -14.99
N LEU A 243 -3.15 -3.65 -14.72
CA LEU A 243 -4.12 -2.60 -14.98
C LEU A 243 -4.70 -2.15 -13.64
N PRO A 244 -4.74 -0.83 -13.37
CA PRO A 244 -5.30 -0.26 -12.13
C PRO A 244 -6.84 -0.32 -12.10
N LEU A 245 -7.40 -1.42 -12.60
CA LEU A 245 -8.82 -1.72 -12.62
C LEU A 245 -9.22 -2.49 -11.36
N ARG A 246 -10.47 -2.26 -10.95
CA ARG A 246 -11.10 -3.02 -9.87
C ARG A 246 -11.20 -4.49 -10.26
N ASN A 247 -10.70 -5.36 -9.40
CA ASN A 247 -11.09 -6.76 -9.46
C ASN A 247 -12.40 -6.96 -8.71
N ILE A 248 -13.29 -7.77 -9.28
CA ILE A 248 -14.51 -8.22 -8.62
C ILE A 248 -14.18 -9.56 -7.96
N ILE A 249 -13.44 -9.50 -6.85
CA ILE A 249 -13.24 -10.67 -5.98
C ILE A 249 -14.29 -10.58 -4.89
N ARG A 250 -15.04 -11.66 -4.67
CA ARG A 250 -16.02 -11.71 -3.58
C ARG A 250 -15.26 -11.83 -2.25
N PRO A 251 -15.58 -11.00 -1.24
CA PRO A 251 -14.94 -11.12 0.06
C PRO A 251 -15.33 -12.44 0.71
N ASN A 252 -14.34 -13.18 1.23
CA ASN A 252 -14.58 -14.31 2.10
C ASN A 252 -14.49 -13.84 3.56
N PHE A 253 -15.63 -13.49 4.16
CA PHE A 253 -15.68 -13.03 5.54
C PHE A 253 -15.38 -14.12 6.57
N ASN A 254 -15.33 -15.38 6.15
CA ASN A 254 -15.07 -16.52 7.03
C ASN A 254 -13.59 -16.92 7.04
N GLU A 255 -12.72 -16.11 6.43
CA GLU A 255 -11.30 -16.42 6.34
C GLU A 255 -10.64 -16.48 7.72
N GLU A 256 -10.09 -17.64 8.04
CA GLU A 256 -9.43 -17.94 9.31
C GLU A 256 -8.26 -16.98 9.58
N LEU A 257 -8.10 -16.61 10.86
CA LEU A 257 -6.98 -15.82 11.37
C LEU A 257 -6.21 -16.65 12.38
N TYR A 258 -4.88 -16.66 12.27
CA TYR A 258 -3.98 -17.42 13.12
C TYR A 258 -3.13 -16.45 13.95
N GLU A 259 -2.92 -16.77 15.22
CA GLU A 259 -1.96 -16.11 16.10
C GLU A 259 -0.62 -16.85 16.03
N ILE A 260 0.45 -16.07 15.88
CA ILE A 260 1.83 -16.54 15.79
C ILE A 260 2.41 -16.49 17.21
N ILE A 261 2.80 -17.65 17.72
CA ILE A 261 3.43 -17.79 19.03
C ILE A 261 4.87 -18.26 18.81
N GLU A 262 5.82 -17.40 19.14
CA GLU A 262 7.25 -17.70 19.01
C GLU A 262 7.77 -18.40 20.28
N TYR A 263 8.30 -19.60 20.09
CA TYR A 263 9.08 -20.31 21.11
C TYR A 263 10.56 -20.28 20.72
N PRO A 264 11.51 -20.44 21.68
CA PRO A 264 12.94 -20.35 21.40
C PRO A 264 13.45 -21.23 20.25
N ASN A 265 12.79 -22.37 20.00
CA ASN A 265 13.22 -23.36 19.01
C ASN A 265 12.23 -23.59 17.85
N TYR A 266 11.03 -23.00 17.90
CA TYR A 266 10.01 -23.20 16.87
C TYR A 266 8.91 -22.14 16.92
N THR A 267 8.21 -21.95 15.81
CA THR A 267 7.02 -21.10 15.72
C THR A 267 5.76 -21.95 15.73
N HIS A 268 4.85 -21.69 16.67
CA HIS A 268 3.54 -22.33 16.74
C HIS A 268 2.46 -21.41 16.15
N PHE A 269 1.55 -21.98 15.37
CA PHE A 269 0.41 -21.26 14.81
C PHE A 269 -0.88 -21.78 15.45
N SER A 270 -1.51 -20.94 16.26
CA SER A 270 -2.81 -21.26 16.86
C SER A 270 -3.91 -20.58 16.07
N GLU A 271 -4.88 -21.35 15.58
CA GLU A 271 -6.08 -20.80 14.96
C GLU A 271 -6.84 -19.96 15.99
N ILE A 272 -7.08 -18.68 15.69
CA ILE A 272 -7.87 -17.83 16.57
C ILE A 272 -9.33 -18.19 16.36
N ARG A 273 -9.82 -19.08 17.20
CA ARG A 273 -11.24 -19.15 17.52
C ARG A 273 -11.49 -17.98 18.45
N PHE A 274 -12.08 -16.90 17.92
CA PHE A 274 -12.27 -15.63 18.64
C PHE A 274 -13.24 -15.76 19.82
N ALA A 275 -12.96 -16.57 20.84
CA ALA A 275 -13.77 -16.62 22.04
C ALA A 275 -13.80 -15.24 22.70
N ASP A 276 -14.94 -14.93 23.30
CA ASP A 276 -15.31 -13.65 23.89
C ASP A 276 -14.13 -13.03 24.69
N ASN A 277 -13.95 -11.70 24.62
CA ASN A 277 -12.85 -10.98 25.27
C ASN A 277 -12.75 -11.23 26.80
N ASN A 278 -13.76 -11.85 27.40
CA ASN A 278 -13.76 -12.29 28.80
C ASN A 278 -12.98 -13.60 29.05
N GLU A 279 -12.76 -14.45 28.03
CA GLU A 279 -11.98 -15.70 28.19
C GLU A 279 -10.47 -15.50 28.08
N GLN A 280 -9.99 -14.56 27.25
CA GLN A 280 -8.57 -14.19 27.24
C GLN A 280 -8.14 -13.50 28.56
N LEU A 281 -9.02 -12.69 29.16
CA LEU A 281 -8.78 -12.15 30.51
C LEU A 281 -8.80 -13.24 31.59
N LYS A 282 -9.64 -14.27 31.45
CA LYS A 282 -9.66 -15.43 32.35
C LYS A 282 -8.44 -16.32 32.18
N SER A 283 -8.02 -16.64 30.96
CA SER A 283 -6.83 -17.47 30.71
C SER A 283 -5.54 -16.76 31.13
N PHE A 284 -5.44 -15.44 30.91
CA PHE A 284 -4.33 -14.63 31.41
C PHE A 284 -4.36 -14.50 32.95
N CYS A 285 -5.54 -14.36 33.56
CA CYS A 285 -5.69 -14.41 35.01
C CYS A 285 -5.35 -15.79 35.60
N GLU A 286 -5.71 -16.89 34.95
CA GLU A 286 -5.40 -18.25 35.40
C GLU A 286 -3.91 -18.55 35.28
N LEU A 287 -3.26 -18.16 34.18
CA LEU A 287 -1.80 -18.26 34.01
C LEU A 287 -1.05 -17.41 35.06
N SER A 288 -1.56 -16.22 35.40
CA SER A 288 -0.98 -15.38 36.46
C SER A 288 -1.14 -15.99 37.87
N LYS A 289 -2.23 -16.73 38.12
CA LYS A 289 -2.51 -17.43 39.39
C LYS A 289 -1.66 -18.69 39.54
N ILE A 290 -1.43 -19.41 38.44
CA ILE A 290 -0.54 -20.58 38.40
C ILE A 290 0.91 -20.16 38.67
N ASN A 291 1.40 -19.10 38.03
CA ASN A 291 2.75 -18.58 38.26
C ASN A 291 2.97 -18.07 39.69
N LYS A 292 1.95 -17.47 40.33
CA LYS A 292 1.99 -17.07 41.75
C LYS A 292 1.95 -18.24 42.74
N LYS A 293 1.39 -19.40 42.35
CA LYS A 293 1.42 -20.62 43.17
C LYS A 293 2.81 -21.28 43.10
N ILE A 294 3.41 -21.32 41.90
CA ILE A 294 4.73 -21.89 41.68
C ILE A 294 5.84 -21.09 42.39
N SER A 295 5.70 -19.76 42.50
CA SER A 295 6.66 -18.91 43.22
C SER A 295 6.53 -18.94 44.75
N LYS A 296 5.46 -19.52 45.30
CA LYS A 296 5.25 -19.70 46.75
C LYS A 296 5.55 -21.13 47.23
N SER A 297 5.84 -22.05 46.32
CA SER A 297 6.19 -23.45 46.61
C SER A 297 7.68 -23.75 46.36
N LYS A 298 8.53 -22.71 46.32
CA LYS A 298 9.99 -22.78 46.33
C LYS A 298 10.51 -22.03 47.55
#